data_AF-A0A351YVY8-F1
#
_entry.id   AF-A0A351YVY8-F1
#
_cell.length_a   1.000
_cell.length_b   1.000
_cell.length_c   1.000
_cell.angle_alpha   90.00
_cell.angle_beta   90.00
_cell.angle_gamma   90.00
#
_symmetry.space_group_name_H-M   'P 1'
#
loop_
_entity.id
_entity.type
_entity.pdbx_description
1 polymer ?
#
loop_
_entity_poly.entity_id
_entity_poly.type
_entity_poly.pdbx_seq_one_letter_code
_entity_poly.pdbx_strand_id
1 'polypeptide(L)'
;MNSFKKIFTLTAVLAFTLVSSLSVFARNFDYIQQGEYAYYLDYRGGNAFYRGYLVFHMDDNTTQVISRAVDLKSKKSMNYVFVLKEEQGGMPSIVNEKGVPGDSPLFSQNVVDFLNFHIMYAQNDTKIGYNTSLNDDWPDYTQVYHYNKLLPMFRFLYISNDKYPMADYRLNRAGVLSAKDYKAFFKMQPAVFKHGKQKAGYSIPDAAEQTVEFGSHSVILDQNWKVSSANGGKVASMGIVSDLDAQFSVKPLSAKGVDLSSQLTKEEMLRTLLLRSADNADFSTLKVSNEDNGLALSIETFDESSKVFNFSYIKLLDDAVVNLTTFDFAYEAQKKYFKKILNSVK
;
A
#
# COMPACT_ATOMS: atom_id res chain seq x y z
N MET A 1 -20.26 52.08 -12.40
CA MET A 1 -21.05 50.97 -11.81
C MET A 1 -21.35 49.95 -12.88
N ASN A 2 -20.58 48.86 -13.02
CA ASN A 2 -20.99 47.60 -13.68
C ASN A 2 -19.83 46.57 -13.75
N SER A 3 -19.17 46.30 -12.61
CA SER A 3 -18.12 45.26 -12.54
C SER A 3 -18.37 44.24 -11.43
N PHE A 4 -19.28 44.53 -10.50
CA PHE A 4 -19.58 43.66 -9.35
C PHE A 4 -20.63 42.58 -9.61
N LYS A 5 -21.32 42.60 -10.75
CA LYS A 5 -22.37 41.60 -11.08
C LYS A 5 -21.90 40.41 -11.93
N LYS A 6 -20.62 40.36 -12.36
CA LYS A 6 -20.09 39.24 -13.18
C LYS A 6 -19.28 38.20 -12.42
N ILE A 7 -18.89 38.46 -11.16
CA ILE A 7 -18.16 37.48 -10.33
C ILE A 7 -19.13 36.51 -9.65
N PHE A 8 -20.39 36.90 -9.43
CA PHE A 8 -21.38 36.04 -8.76
C PHE A 8 -21.93 34.90 -9.63
N THR A 9 -21.72 34.93 -10.95
CA THR A 9 -22.23 33.88 -11.85
C THR A 9 -21.21 32.76 -12.08
N LEU A 10 -19.91 32.98 -11.83
CA LEU A 10 -18.88 31.95 -11.99
C LEU A 10 -18.79 31.01 -10.77
N THR A 11 -19.14 31.49 -9.59
CA THR A 11 -19.26 30.65 -8.38
C THR A 11 -20.53 29.79 -8.38
N ALA A 12 -21.56 30.17 -9.15
CA ALA A 12 -22.82 29.44 -9.24
C ALA A 12 -22.79 28.26 -10.24
N VAL A 13 -21.92 28.31 -11.26
CA VAL A 13 -21.80 27.23 -12.25
C VAL A 13 -20.91 26.08 -11.76
N LEU A 14 -19.93 26.35 -10.88
CA LEU A 14 -19.20 25.31 -10.13
C LEU A 14 -20.06 24.67 -9.01
N ALA A 15 -21.11 25.35 -8.57
CA ALA A 15 -22.03 24.84 -7.54
C ALA A 15 -23.15 23.95 -8.11
N PHE A 16 -23.45 24.01 -9.42
CA PHE A 16 -24.63 23.31 -9.99
C PHE A 16 -24.34 21.93 -10.59
N THR A 17 -23.08 21.53 -10.78
CA THR A 17 -22.71 20.13 -11.09
C THR A 17 -22.47 19.28 -9.83
N LEU A 18 -22.53 19.87 -8.63
CA LEU A 18 -22.36 19.13 -7.37
C LEU A 18 -23.65 18.51 -6.82
N VAL A 19 -24.84 18.90 -7.30
CA VAL A 19 -26.09 18.56 -6.59
C VAL A 19 -26.61 17.15 -6.89
N SER A 20 -26.18 16.52 -7.99
CA SER A 20 -26.53 15.12 -8.32
C SER A 20 -25.54 14.07 -7.78
N SER A 21 -24.47 14.47 -7.09
CA SER A 21 -23.53 13.54 -6.42
C SER A 21 -23.66 13.53 -4.89
N LEU A 22 -24.51 14.39 -4.30
CA LEU A 22 -24.62 14.57 -2.84
C LEU A 22 -25.15 13.36 -2.06
N SER A 23 -25.60 12.30 -2.73
CA SER A 23 -26.00 11.03 -2.10
C SER A 23 -24.85 10.00 -1.99
N VAL A 24 -23.63 10.34 -2.44
CA VAL A 24 -22.45 9.43 -2.39
C VAL A 24 -21.49 9.78 -1.23
N PHE A 25 -21.63 10.94 -0.59
CA PHE A 25 -20.62 11.48 0.35
C PHE A 25 -20.71 10.98 1.80
N ALA A 26 -21.52 9.97 2.10
CA ALA A 26 -21.56 9.37 3.43
C ALA A 26 -20.53 8.23 3.54
N ARG A 27 -19.23 8.55 3.43
CA ARG A 27 -18.18 7.62 3.86
C ARG A 27 -17.23 8.30 4.83
N ASN A 28 -17.32 7.84 6.06
CA ASN A 28 -16.41 8.17 7.15
C ASN A 28 -14.96 7.82 6.77
N PHE A 29 -14.01 8.39 7.51
CA PHE A 29 -12.60 7.96 7.48
C PHE A 29 -12.38 6.51 7.97
N ASP A 30 -13.45 5.74 8.22
CA ASP A 30 -13.46 4.33 8.66
C ASP A 30 -12.63 3.39 7.77
N TYR A 31 -12.40 3.73 6.50
CA TYR A 31 -11.51 2.95 5.63
C TYR A 31 -10.02 3.10 6.00
N ILE A 32 -9.66 4.13 6.76
CA ILE A 32 -8.33 4.34 7.34
C ILE A 32 -8.36 3.78 8.77
N GLN A 33 -7.45 2.87 9.09
CA GLN A 33 -7.39 2.28 10.43
C GLN A 33 -6.77 3.25 11.45
N GLN A 34 -7.10 3.05 12.72
CA GLN A 34 -6.48 3.78 13.82
C GLN A 34 -4.95 3.68 13.76
N GLY A 35 -4.26 4.83 13.67
CA GLY A 35 -2.81 4.89 13.64
C GLY A 35 -2.19 4.54 12.29
N GLU A 36 -2.99 4.37 11.23
CA GLU A 36 -2.48 4.15 9.89
C GLU A 36 -1.72 5.39 9.40
N TYR A 37 -0.56 5.15 8.76
CA TYR A 37 0.24 6.20 8.14
C TYR A 37 0.61 5.86 6.71
N ALA A 38 0.85 6.89 5.92
CA ALA A 38 1.48 6.78 4.61
C ALA A 38 2.42 7.95 4.37
N TYR A 39 3.53 7.65 3.72
CA TYR A 39 4.54 8.58 3.27
C TYR A 39 4.69 8.50 1.76
N TYR A 40 4.71 9.65 1.13
CA TYR A 40 4.79 9.83 -0.30
C TYR A 40 6.01 10.67 -0.68
N LEU A 41 6.65 10.31 -1.78
CA LEU A 41 7.57 11.17 -2.48
C LEU A 41 6.76 12.09 -3.41
N ASP A 42 6.85 13.39 -3.16
CA ASP A 42 6.19 14.42 -3.94
C ASP A 42 7.21 15.15 -4.80
N TYR A 43 7.18 14.90 -6.09
CA TYR A 43 7.99 15.58 -7.10
C TYR A 43 7.16 16.56 -7.94
N ARG A 44 5.93 16.87 -7.50
CA ARG A 44 5.08 17.86 -8.18
C ARG A 44 5.64 19.27 -7.93
N GLY A 45 6.22 19.87 -8.98
CA GLY A 45 6.70 21.26 -8.96
C GLY A 45 8.23 21.41 -8.83
N GLY A 46 8.67 22.62 -8.47
CA GLY A 46 10.11 22.98 -8.44
C GLY A 46 10.90 22.46 -7.22
N ASN A 47 10.22 21.94 -6.19
CA ASN A 47 10.82 21.41 -4.97
C ASN A 47 10.27 20.02 -4.67
N ALA A 48 11.12 19.11 -4.24
CA ALA A 48 10.73 17.75 -3.91
C ALA A 48 10.57 17.55 -2.40
N PHE A 49 9.47 16.92 -1.99
CA PHE A 49 9.14 16.70 -0.58
C PHE A 49 8.90 15.22 -0.27
N TYR A 50 9.17 14.85 0.97
CA TYR A 50 8.68 13.61 1.58
C TYR A 50 7.51 13.96 2.48
N ARG A 51 6.29 13.64 2.02
CA ARG A 51 5.05 14.01 2.70
C ARG A 51 4.46 12.81 3.42
N GLY A 52 4.18 12.95 4.70
CA GLY A 52 3.56 11.94 5.52
C GLY A 52 2.23 12.40 6.07
N TYR A 53 1.31 11.46 6.22
CA TYR A 53 0.09 11.61 7.00
C TYR A 53 -0.02 10.43 7.97
N LEU A 54 -0.46 10.70 9.20
CA LEU A 54 -0.76 9.73 10.23
C LEU A 54 -2.11 10.09 10.84
N VAL A 55 -3.02 9.12 10.91
CA VAL A 55 -4.43 9.35 11.22
C VAL A 55 -4.82 8.68 12.54
N PHE A 56 -5.51 9.43 13.41
CA PHE A 56 -6.15 8.92 14.62
C PHE A 56 -7.60 9.39 14.69
N HIS A 57 -8.51 8.45 14.90
CA HIS A 57 -9.91 8.71 15.17
C HIS A 57 -10.09 9.03 16.66
N MET A 58 -10.91 10.03 16.93
CA MET A 58 -11.21 10.56 18.26
C MET A 58 -12.64 10.20 18.67
N ASP A 59 -12.90 10.13 19.98
CA ASP A 59 -14.20 9.72 20.54
C ASP A 59 -15.36 10.68 20.21
N ASP A 60 -15.06 11.90 19.75
CA ASP A 60 -16.03 12.94 19.40
C ASP A 60 -16.38 12.97 17.90
N ASN A 61 -16.16 11.85 17.19
CA ASN A 61 -16.31 11.71 15.73
C ASN A 61 -15.45 12.72 14.94
N THR A 62 -14.30 13.09 15.49
CA THR A 62 -13.29 13.85 14.76
C THR A 62 -12.09 12.99 14.41
N THR A 63 -11.40 13.36 13.34
CA THR A 63 -10.21 12.68 12.85
C THR A 63 -9.03 13.63 12.98
N GLN A 64 -8.09 13.29 13.85
CA GLN A 64 -6.82 13.99 13.95
C GLN A 64 -5.85 13.47 12.89
N VAL A 65 -5.31 14.40 12.09
CA VAL A 65 -4.28 14.12 11.10
C VAL A 65 -2.99 14.81 11.52
N ILE A 66 -1.96 14.01 11.76
CA ILE A 66 -0.59 14.48 11.92
C ILE A 66 0.05 14.43 10.54
N SER A 67 0.39 15.61 10.01
CA SER A 67 1.07 15.73 8.73
C SER A 67 2.53 16.13 8.92
N ARG A 68 3.40 15.59 8.07
CA ARG A 68 4.82 15.93 8.04
C ARG A 68 5.24 16.17 6.60
N ALA A 69 6.05 17.20 6.38
CA ALA A 69 6.72 17.45 5.11
C ALA A 69 8.22 17.61 5.37
N VAL A 70 9.04 16.81 4.69
CA VAL A 70 10.50 16.95 4.71
C VAL A 70 10.95 17.40 3.34
N ASP A 71 11.59 18.55 3.26
CA ASP A 71 12.26 18.99 2.03
C ASP A 71 13.41 18.02 1.72
N LEU A 72 13.36 17.38 0.55
CA LEU A 72 14.36 16.37 0.18
C LEU A 72 15.75 16.96 -0.06
N LYS A 73 15.86 18.25 -0.37
CA LYS A 73 17.11 18.98 -0.58
C LYS A 73 17.65 19.53 0.74
N SER A 74 16.87 20.34 1.46
CA SER A 74 17.32 21.01 2.68
C SER A 74 17.27 20.13 3.93
N LYS A 75 16.54 19.00 3.88
CA LYS A 75 16.25 18.11 5.02
C LYS A 75 15.47 18.77 6.15
N LYS A 76 14.99 20.01 5.97
CA LYS A 76 14.13 20.68 6.95
C LYS A 76 12.79 19.92 7.04
N SER A 77 12.42 19.54 8.26
CA SER A 77 11.12 18.93 8.56
C SER A 77 10.16 20.01 9.03
N MET A 78 8.93 19.93 8.53
CA MET A 78 7.80 20.76 8.94
C MET A 78 6.67 19.82 9.33
N ASN A 79 6.05 20.07 10.48
CA ASN A 79 5.03 19.19 11.04
C ASN A 79 3.78 20.01 11.33
N TYR A 80 2.63 19.41 11.07
CA TYR A 80 1.34 20.06 11.21
C TYR A 80 0.35 19.10 11.83
N VAL A 81 -0.61 19.64 12.58
CA VAL A 81 -1.73 18.86 13.07
C VAL A 81 -2.99 19.58 12.68
N PHE A 82 -3.92 18.86 12.06
CA PHE A 82 -5.26 19.36 11.79
C PHE A 82 -6.28 18.32 12.21
N VAL A 83 -7.46 18.80 12.60
CA VAL A 83 -8.58 17.99 13.03
C VAL A 83 -9.71 18.21 12.04
N LEU A 84 -10.19 17.11 11.50
CA LEU A 84 -11.32 17.07 10.59
C LEU A 84 -12.55 16.60 11.34
N LYS A 85 -13.69 17.24 11.07
CA LYS A 85 -14.99 16.74 11.49
C LYS A 85 -15.77 16.33 10.26
N GLU A 86 -16.37 15.15 10.35
CA GLU A 86 -17.22 14.64 9.30
C GLU A 86 -18.56 15.40 9.30
N GLU A 87 -18.97 15.87 8.13
CA GLU A 87 -20.25 16.54 7.94
C GLU A 87 -21.19 15.59 7.19
N GLN A 88 -22.44 15.47 7.64
CA GLN A 88 -23.42 14.59 6.97
C GLN A 88 -23.64 15.02 5.52
N GLY A 89 -23.32 14.14 4.57
CA GLY A 89 -23.55 14.36 3.15
C GLY A 89 -22.63 15.40 2.49
N GLY A 90 -21.48 15.70 3.10
CA GLY A 90 -20.59 16.77 2.64
C GLY A 90 -19.10 16.51 2.82
N MET A 91 -18.31 17.51 2.43
CA MET A 91 -16.87 17.55 2.64
C MET A 91 -16.52 17.63 4.13
N PRO A 92 -15.51 16.90 4.61
CA PRO A 92 -15.01 17.08 5.97
C PRO A 92 -14.60 18.53 6.22
N SER A 93 -15.02 19.08 7.36
CA SER A 93 -14.67 20.44 7.77
C SER A 93 -13.42 20.42 8.66
N ILE A 94 -12.53 21.41 8.50
CA ILE A 94 -11.38 21.59 9.39
C ILE A 94 -11.88 22.30 10.64
N VAL A 95 -11.89 21.62 11.78
CA VAL A 95 -12.39 22.17 13.05
C VAL A 95 -11.26 22.70 13.93
N ASN A 96 -10.03 22.27 13.70
CA ASN A 96 -8.85 22.80 14.37
C ASN A 96 -7.62 22.63 13.48
N GLU A 97 -6.74 23.63 13.47
CA GLU A 97 -5.47 23.58 12.78
C GLU A 97 -4.36 24.18 13.64
N LYS A 98 -3.25 23.45 13.73
CA LYS A 98 -2.04 23.91 14.39
C LYS A 98 -0.84 23.68 13.49
N GLY A 99 -0.39 24.75 12.85
CA GLY A 99 0.87 24.79 12.11
C GLY A 99 2.05 25.27 12.97
N VAL A 100 3.27 25.03 12.47
CA VAL A 100 4.46 25.70 12.98
C VAL A 100 4.51 27.13 12.41
N PRO A 101 4.78 28.17 13.24
CA PRO A 101 4.90 29.54 12.75
C PRO A 101 5.92 29.66 11.61
N GLY A 102 5.51 30.25 10.47
CA GLY A 102 6.38 30.49 9.31
C GLY A 102 6.21 29.53 8.12
N ASP A 103 5.48 28.42 8.26
CA ASP A 103 5.32 27.41 7.20
C ASP A 103 3.88 27.38 6.58
N SER A 104 3.12 28.49 6.70
CA SER A 104 1.69 28.56 6.33
C SER A 104 1.34 28.10 4.91
N PRO A 105 2.08 28.43 3.83
CA PRO A 105 1.72 27.99 2.48
C PRO A 105 1.83 26.47 2.28
N LEU A 106 2.86 25.85 2.87
CA LEU A 106 3.08 24.40 2.80
C LEU A 106 2.08 23.65 3.67
N PHE A 107 1.70 24.23 4.80
CA PHE A 107 0.62 23.70 5.62
C PHE A 107 -0.69 23.61 4.83
N SER A 108 -1.12 24.71 4.19
CA SER A 108 -2.36 24.74 3.40
C SER A 108 -2.34 23.71 2.27
N GLN A 109 -1.21 23.54 1.57
CA GLN A 109 -1.09 22.54 0.51
C GLN A 109 -1.26 21.10 1.03
N ASN A 110 -0.65 20.75 2.17
CA ASN A 110 -0.78 19.41 2.75
C ASN A 110 -2.23 19.08 3.12
N VAL A 111 -2.96 20.07 3.65
CA VAL A 111 -4.37 19.89 4.00
C VAL A 111 -5.23 19.71 2.75
N VAL A 112 -5.00 20.54 1.73
CA VAL A 112 -5.69 20.43 0.43
C VAL A 112 -5.43 19.08 -0.24
N ASP A 113 -4.17 18.62 -0.27
CA ASP A 113 -3.83 17.31 -0.83
C ASP A 113 -4.54 16.18 -0.07
N PHE A 114 -4.51 16.20 1.28
CA PHE A 114 -5.20 15.20 2.10
C PHE A 114 -6.70 15.12 1.77
N LEU A 115 -7.37 16.28 1.72
CA LEU A 115 -8.80 16.36 1.40
C LEU A 115 -9.08 15.88 -0.03
N ASN A 116 -8.29 16.31 -1.01
CA ASN A 116 -8.45 15.88 -2.40
C ASN A 116 -8.29 14.36 -2.56
N PHE A 117 -7.29 13.77 -1.91
CA PHE A 117 -7.08 12.32 -1.96
C PHE A 117 -8.24 11.54 -1.31
N HIS A 118 -8.77 12.06 -0.20
CA HIS A 118 -9.95 11.50 0.43
C HIS A 118 -11.18 11.58 -0.48
N ILE A 119 -11.44 12.73 -1.12
CA ILE A 119 -12.54 12.90 -2.08
C ILE A 119 -12.41 11.90 -3.23
N MET A 120 -11.23 11.83 -3.85
CA MET A 120 -11.00 10.97 -4.99
C MET A 120 -11.22 9.50 -4.65
N TYR A 121 -10.82 9.08 -3.44
CA TYR A 121 -11.14 7.77 -2.91
C TYR A 121 -12.65 7.59 -2.72
N ALA A 122 -13.31 8.47 -1.95
CA ALA A 122 -14.72 8.34 -1.59
C ALA A 122 -15.66 8.35 -2.82
N GLN A 123 -15.33 9.12 -3.85
CA GLN A 123 -16.12 9.17 -5.10
C GLN A 123 -15.97 7.92 -5.97
N ASN A 124 -14.92 7.12 -5.76
CA ASN A 124 -14.56 6.03 -6.66
C ASN A 124 -14.31 4.70 -5.97
N ASP A 125 -14.55 4.57 -4.67
CA ASP A 125 -14.24 3.37 -3.90
C ASP A 125 -14.80 2.08 -4.49
N THR A 126 -15.99 2.12 -5.11
CA THR A 126 -16.63 0.97 -5.74
C THR A 126 -15.94 0.55 -7.04
N LYS A 127 -15.17 1.45 -7.65
CA LYS A 127 -14.38 1.23 -8.88
C LYS A 127 -12.93 0.84 -8.56
N ILE A 128 -12.47 1.06 -7.33
CA ILE A 128 -11.10 0.75 -6.91
C ILE A 128 -10.97 -0.77 -6.74
N GLY A 129 -10.30 -1.39 -7.71
CA GLY A 129 -9.83 -2.77 -7.68
C GLY A 129 -8.33 -2.85 -7.38
N TYR A 130 -7.71 -3.97 -7.76
CA TYR A 130 -6.29 -4.21 -7.47
C TYR A 130 -5.33 -3.48 -8.41
N ASN A 131 -5.77 -3.08 -9.61
CA ASN A 131 -4.97 -2.35 -10.60
C ASN A 131 -5.87 -1.37 -11.35
N THR A 132 -6.48 -0.42 -10.62
CA THR A 132 -7.39 0.57 -11.21
C THR A 132 -6.65 1.87 -11.48
N SER A 133 -6.77 2.41 -12.68
CA SER A 133 -6.34 3.78 -12.98
C SER A 133 -7.57 4.67 -13.15
N LEU A 134 -7.60 5.82 -12.49
CA LEU A 134 -8.69 6.80 -12.61
C LEU A 134 -8.13 8.17 -12.97
N ASN A 135 -8.80 8.84 -13.90
CA ASN A 135 -8.47 10.19 -14.32
C ASN A 135 -9.18 11.21 -13.45
N ASP A 136 -8.49 12.30 -13.18
CA ASP A 136 -8.98 13.54 -12.59
C ASP A 136 -8.60 14.67 -13.55
N ASP A 137 -9.58 15.10 -14.34
CA ASP A 137 -9.39 16.04 -15.45
C ASP A 137 -9.40 17.48 -14.91
N TRP A 138 -8.29 18.19 -15.08
CA TRP A 138 -8.16 19.62 -14.80
C TRP A 138 -8.18 20.42 -16.11
N PRO A 139 -8.47 21.74 -16.09
CA PRO A 139 -8.56 22.54 -17.31
C PRO A 139 -7.35 22.43 -18.23
N ASP A 140 -6.16 22.28 -17.65
CA ASP A 140 -4.88 22.30 -18.37
C ASP A 140 -4.10 20.98 -18.31
N TYR A 141 -4.55 19.95 -17.60
CA TYR A 141 -3.84 18.68 -17.48
C TYR A 141 -4.74 17.59 -16.87
N THR A 142 -4.31 16.33 -16.94
CA THR A 142 -5.00 15.21 -16.28
C THR A 142 -4.10 14.63 -15.20
N GLN A 143 -4.61 14.50 -13.97
CA GLN A 143 -3.98 13.65 -12.97
C GLN A 143 -4.50 12.23 -13.13
N VAL A 144 -3.62 11.24 -13.15
CA VAL A 144 -4.00 9.84 -13.21
C VAL A 144 -3.59 9.17 -11.91
N TYR A 145 -4.59 8.74 -11.15
CA TYR A 145 -4.41 8.02 -9.89
C TYR A 145 -4.35 6.52 -10.16
N HIS A 146 -3.28 5.88 -9.74
CA HIS A 146 -3.09 4.43 -9.86
C HIS A 146 -3.37 3.77 -8.51
N TYR A 147 -4.50 3.10 -8.40
CA TYR A 147 -5.02 2.49 -7.20
C TYR A 147 -4.75 0.99 -7.10
N ASN A 148 -4.61 0.54 -5.85
CA ASN A 148 -4.76 -0.85 -5.46
C ASN A 148 -5.53 -0.91 -4.13
N LYS A 149 -6.65 -1.62 -4.14
CA LYS A 149 -7.60 -1.70 -3.02
C LYS A 149 -6.99 -2.16 -1.69
N LEU A 150 -5.88 -2.90 -1.71
CA LEU A 150 -5.19 -3.37 -0.51
C LEU A 150 -4.21 -2.35 0.09
N LEU A 151 -3.86 -1.30 -0.66
CA LEU A 151 -2.88 -0.33 -0.18
C LEU A 151 -3.36 0.37 1.10
N PRO A 152 -2.44 0.86 1.93
CA PRO A 152 -2.81 1.78 2.99
C PRO A 152 -3.35 3.10 2.41
N MET A 153 -3.98 3.89 3.28
CA MET A 153 -4.35 5.31 3.15
C MET A 153 -4.60 5.82 1.73
N PHE A 154 -5.85 6.16 1.42
CA PHE A 154 -6.33 6.57 0.08
C PHE A 154 -6.25 5.52 -1.03
N ARG A 155 -5.57 4.38 -0.82
CA ARG A 155 -5.49 3.25 -1.75
C ARG A 155 -4.75 3.51 -3.06
N PHE A 156 -4.03 4.62 -3.20
CA PHE A 156 -3.24 4.89 -4.40
C PHE A 156 -1.75 4.60 -4.19
N LEU A 157 -1.12 4.06 -5.24
CA LEU A 157 0.30 3.81 -5.33
C LEU A 157 1.03 5.05 -5.80
N TYR A 158 0.55 5.67 -6.88
CA TYR A 158 1.09 6.92 -7.38
C TYR A 158 0.05 7.73 -8.15
N ILE A 159 0.32 9.03 -8.24
CA ILE A 159 -0.40 9.97 -9.08
C ILE A 159 0.58 10.47 -10.13
N SER A 160 0.20 10.36 -11.40
CA SER A 160 0.99 10.89 -12.51
C SER A 160 0.26 12.04 -13.19
N ASN A 161 1.01 12.85 -13.95
CA ASN A 161 0.47 13.93 -14.77
C ASN A 161 0.73 13.60 -16.25
N ASP A 162 -0.32 13.65 -17.06
CA ASP A 162 -0.26 13.33 -18.50
C ASP A 162 0.70 14.23 -19.29
N LYS A 163 0.82 15.51 -18.92
CA LYS A 163 1.72 16.49 -19.54
C LYS A 163 3.11 16.53 -18.90
N TYR A 164 3.21 16.18 -17.62
CA TYR A 164 4.45 16.22 -16.86
C TYR A 164 4.71 14.89 -16.12
N PRO A 165 5.09 13.81 -16.82
CA PRO A 165 5.19 12.47 -16.22
C PRO A 165 6.21 12.34 -15.07
N MET A 166 7.18 13.26 -14.99
CA MET A 166 8.19 13.31 -13.92
C MET A 166 7.69 14.03 -12.66
N ALA A 167 6.55 14.71 -12.72
CA ALA A 167 5.90 15.34 -11.59
C ALA A 167 4.92 14.34 -10.95
N ASP A 168 5.46 13.35 -10.25
CA ASP A 168 4.66 12.29 -9.63
C ASP A 168 4.55 12.44 -8.10
N TYR A 169 3.50 11.82 -7.56
CA TYR A 169 3.27 11.69 -6.12
C TYR A 169 3.17 10.20 -5.80
N ARG A 170 4.18 9.62 -5.17
CA ARG A 170 4.36 8.15 -5.09
C ARG A 170 4.46 7.65 -3.66
N LEU A 171 3.68 6.62 -3.33
CA LEU A 171 3.76 5.92 -2.05
C LEU A 171 5.16 5.31 -1.87
N ASN A 172 5.79 5.62 -0.74
CA ASN A 172 7.14 5.19 -0.41
C ASN A 172 7.20 4.32 0.85
N ARG A 173 6.45 4.68 1.89
CA ARG A 173 6.29 3.89 3.11
C ARG A 173 4.87 4.02 3.60
N ALA A 174 4.42 3.02 4.36
CA ALA A 174 3.17 3.10 5.08
C ALA A 174 3.16 2.07 6.21
N GLY A 175 2.07 1.96 6.93
CA GLY A 175 1.91 0.99 8.00
C GLY A 175 0.90 1.45 9.04
N VAL A 176 0.99 0.86 10.23
CA VAL A 176 0.16 1.24 11.39
C VAL A 176 1.07 1.45 12.59
N LEU A 177 0.90 2.59 13.26
CA LEU A 177 1.58 2.92 14.51
C LEU A 177 0.58 2.94 15.65
N SER A 178 0.97 2.41 16.81
CA SER A 178 0.18 2.61 18.02
C SER A 178 0.26 4.08 18.46
N ALA A 179 -0.71 4.52 19.26
CA ALA A 179 -0.66 5.84 19.89
C ALA A 179 0.60 6.05 20.77
N LYS A 180 1.23 4.98 21.26
CA LYS A 180 2.48 5.05 22.03
C LYS A 180 3.71 5.24 21.13
N ASP A 181 3.63 4.74 19.89
CA ASP A 181 4.73 4.70 18.93
C ASP A 181 4.66 5.81 17.87
N TYR A 182 3.66 6.69 17.93
CA TYR A 182 3.47 7.78 16.95
C TYR A 182 4.71 8.66 16.76
N LYS A 183 5.61 8.75 17.76
CA LYS A 183 6.89 9.48 17.65
C LYS A 183 7.81 8.90 16.57
N ALA A 184 7.68 7.62 16.21
CA ALA A 184 8.43 7.00 15.13
C ALA A 184 8.13 7.67 13.79
N PHE A 185 6.89 8.13 13.58
CA PHE A 185 6.46 8.85 12.38
C PHE A 185 7.39 10.04 12.10
N PHE A 186 7.71 10.88 13.09
CA PHE A 186 8.57 12.05 12.89
C PHE A 186 10.04 11.74 12.59
N LYS A 187 10.46 10.49 12.78
CA LYS A 187 11.85 10.04 12.56
C LYS A 187 12.05 9.35 11.21
N MET A 188 10.97 8.93 10.56
CA MET A 188 11.03 8.22 9.28
C MET A 188 11.73 9.07 8.21
N GLN A 189 12.56 8.42 7.41
CA GLN A 189 13.23 9.02 6.27
C GLN A 189 12.80 8.28 5.00
N PRO A 190 12.89 8.91 3.82
CA PRO A 190 12.62 8.24 2.56
C PRO A 190 13.35 6.90 2.49
N ALA A 191 12.60 5.82 2.27
CA ALA A 191 13.22 4.57 1.88
C ALA A 191 13.67 4.70 0.43
N VAL A 192 14.98 4.75 0.19
CA VAL A 192 15.51 4.68 -1.17
C VAL A 192 16.05 3.27 -1.35
N PHE A 193 15.19 2.39 -1.85
CA PHE A 193 15.61 1.07 -2.24
C PHE A 193 16.22 1.13 -3.64
N LYS A 194 17.40 0.54 -3.79
CA LYS A 194 18.05 0.36 -5.10
C LYS A 194 18.07 -1.11 -5.38
N HIS A 195 17.43 -1.54 -6.47
CA HIS A 195 17.65 -2.89 -6.96
C HIS A 195 19.14 -3.03 -7.31
N GLY A 196 19.83 -3.90 -6.58
CA GLY A 196 21.22 -4.23 -6.88
C GLY A 196 21.32 -4.90 -8.26
N LYS A 197 22.53 -4.90 -8.85
CA LYS A 197 22.78 -5.72 -10.04
C LYS A 197 22.52 -7.19 -9.66
N GLN A 198 21.49 -7.78 -10.26
CA GLN A 198 21.16 -9.20 -10.14
C GLN A 198 22.42 -10.03 -10.45
N LYS A 199 22.68 -11.09 -9.68
CA LYS A 199 23.64 -12.12 -10.11
C LYS A 199 23.03 -12.81 -11.33
N ALA A 200 23.46 -12.39 -12.53
CA ALA A 200 23.08 -13.05 -13.77
C ALA A 200 23.51 -14.53 -13.73
N GLY A 201 22.63 -15.43 -14.15
CA GLY A 201 22.98 -16.85 -14.37
C GLY A 201 22.67 -17.82 -13.23
N TYR A 202 21.78 -17.50 -12.30
CA TYR A 202 21.31 -18.51 -11.32
C TYR A 202 20.43 -19.58 -11.99
N SER A 203 20.74 -20.86 -11.74
CA SER A 203 19.96 -22.02 -12.15
C SER A 203 19.79 -23.00 -11.00
N ILE A 204 18.56 -23.51 -10.84
CA ILE A 204 18.28 -24.63 -9.93
C ILE A 204 18.63 -25.92 -10.68
N PRO A 205 19.48 -26.80 -10.12
CA PRO A 205 19.79 -28.09 -10.75
C PRO A 205 18.53 -28.95 -10.92
N ASP A 206 18.47 -29.69 -12.01
CA ASP A 206 17.42 -30.69 -12.19
C ASP A 206 17.54 -31.76 -11.09
N ALA A 207 16.43 -32.03 -10.43
CA ALA A 207 16.33 -33.03 -9.37
C ALA A 207 15.00 -33.78 -9.49
N ALA A 208 14.96 -35.01 -8.95
CA ALA A 208 13.75 -35.82 -9.00
C ALA A 208 12.62 -35.17 -8.17
N GLU A 209 11.41 -35.20 -8.71
CA GLU A 209 10.22 -34.70 -8.03
C GLU A 209 9.74 -35.67 -6.95
N GLN A 210 9.10 -35.09 -5.94
CA GLN A 210 8.49 -35.77 -4.82
C GLN A 210 7.21 -35.01 -4.40
N THR A 211 6.17 -35.76 -4.05
CA THR A 211 4.99 -35.20 -3.41
C THR A 211 5.27 -35.03 -1.92
N VAL A 212 5.08 -33.81 -1.42
CA VAL A 212 5.27 -33.46 -0.01
C VAL A 212 3.95 -33.01 0.58
N GLU A 213 3.50 -33.71 1.62
CA GLU A 213 2.27 -33.39 2.35
C GLU A 213 2.49 -32.28 3.37
N PHE A 214 1.70 -31.22 3.31
CA PHE A 214 1.61 -30.12 4.27
C PHE A 214 0.19 -30.07 4.88
N GLY A 215 -0.07 -30.94 5.85
CA GLY A 215 -1.41 -31.06 6.46
C GLY A 215 -2.38 -31.75 5.52
N SER A 216 -3.48 -31.09 5.17
CA SER A 216 -4.48 -31.56 4.19
C SER A 216 -4.08 -31.29 2.74
N HIS A 217 -3.00 -30.53 2.51
CA HIS A 217 -2.55 -30.16 1.16
C HIS A 217 -1.31 -30.94 0.74
N SER A 218 -1.23 -31.20 -0.55
CA SER A 218 -0.06 -31.83 -1.17
C SER A 218 0.59 -30.85 -2.15
N VAL A 219 1.92 -30.91 -2.25
CA VAL A 219 2.72 -30.05 -3.13
C VAL A 219 3.78 -30.87 -3.82
N ILE A 220 4.03 -30.61 -5.11
CA ILE A 220 5.13 -31.23 -5.85
C ILE A 220 6.38 -30.35 -5.65
N LEU A 221 7.37 -30.89 -4.93
CA LEU A 221 8.69 -30.32 -4.76
C LEU A 221 9.73 -31.25 -5.40
N ASP A 222 10.95 -30.79 -5.61
CA ASP A 222 12.06 -31.68 -5.98
C ASP A 222 12.98 -31.95 -4.79
N GLN A 223 14.02 -32.75 -5.00
CA GLN A 223 14.99 -33.10 -3.97
C GLN A 223 15.96 -31.96 -3.59
N ASN A 224 15.92 -30.80 -4.25
CA ASN A 224 16.67 -29.62 -3.82
C ASN A 224 16.06 -28.99 -2.55
N TRP A 225 14.80 -29.30 -2.24
CA TRP A 225 14.11 -28.82 -1.05
C TRP A 225 14.36 -29.72 0.15
N LYS A 226 14.84 -29.12 1.25
CA LYS A 226 14.91 -29.76 2.57
C LYS A 226 13.64 -29.49 3.34
N VAL A 227 12.89 -30.52 3.68
CA VAL A 227 11.65 -30.40 4.47
C VAL A 227 11.99 -30.54 5.95
N SER A 228 11.53 -29.58 6.74
CA SER A 228 11.68 -29.57 8.20
C SER A 228 10.35 -29.24 8.88
N SER A 229 10.27 -29.52 10.18
CA SER A 229 9.15 -29.09 11.02
C SER A 229 9.49 -27.77 11.71
N ALA A 230 8.65 -26.75 11.55
CA ALA A 230 8.79 -25.46 12.21
C ALA A 230 7.42 -24.91 12.64
N ASN A 231 7.33 -24.38 13.87
CA ASN A 231 6.15 -23.71 14.42
C ASN A 231 4.82 -24.49 14.24
N GLY A 232 4.82 -25.79 14.51
CA GLY A 232 3.63 -26.64 14.41
C GLY A 232 3.21 -27.01 12.99
N GLY A 233 4.03 -26.71 11.97
CA GLY A 233 3.81 -27.10 10.59
C GLY A 233 5.08 -27.58 9.89
N LYS A 234 4.96 -27.93 8.61
CA LYS A 234 6.12 -28.23 7.75
C LYS A 234 6.54 -26.96 7.00
N VAL A 235 7.84 -26.82 6.82
CA VAL A 235 8.46 -25.78 5.99
C VAL A 235 9.49 -26.48 5.11
N ALA A 236 9.44 -26.22 3.81
CA ALA A 236 10.47 -26.61 2.88
C ALA A 236 11.42 -25.43 2.67
N SER A 237 12.72 -25.69 2.70
CA SER A 237 13.76 -24.68 2.46
C SER A 237 14.75 -25.16 1.40
N MET A 238 15.23 -24.23 0.59
CA MET A 238 16.27 -24.46 -0.41
C MET A 238 17.35 -23.40 -0.28
N GLY A 239 18.61 -23.85 -0.34
CA GLY A 239 19.75 -22.94 -0.38
C GLY A 239 20.05 -22.49 -1.81
N ILE A 240 20.23 -21.18 -2.01
CA ILE A 240 20.47 -20.57 -3.34
C ILE A 240 21.90 -20.02 -3.41
N VAL A 241 22.27 -19.27 -2.39
CA VAL A 241 23.56 -18.61 -2.10
C VAL A 241 24.01 -18.95 -0.67
N SER A 242 23.07 -18.98 0.29
CA SER A 242 23.22 -19.46 1.66
C SER A 242 22.33 -20.67 1.93
N ASP A 243 22.44 -21.27 3.12
CA ASP A 243 21.70 -22.49 3.49
C ASP A 243 20.17 -22.31 3.56
N LEU A 244 19.65 -21.07 3.53
CA LEU A 244 18.22 -20.77 3.73
C LEU A 244 17.74 -19.55 2.94
N ASP A 245 17.71 -19.65 1.61
CA ASP A 245 17.39 -18.50 0.75
C ASP A 245 16.02 -18.56 0.08
N ALA A 246 15.45 -19.75 -0.06
CA ALA A 246 14.05 -19.93 -0.43
C ALA A 246 13.33 -20.73 0.64
N GLN A 247 12.13 -20.29 1.00
CA GLN A 247 11.24 -20.97 1.93
C GLN A 247 9.86 -21.10 1.31
N PHE A 248 9.29 -22.29 1.45
CA PHE A 248 7.94 -22.60 1.03
C PHE A 248 7.20 -23.28 2.18
N SER A 249 5.94 -22.89 2.39
CA SER A 249 5.08 -23.55 3.37
C SER A 249 3.61 -23.44 2.98
N VAL A 250 2.86 -24.47 3.35
CA VAL A 250 1.39 -24.40 3.41
C VAL A 250 1.01 -24.56 4.88
N LYS A 251 0.35 -23.56 5.44
CA LYS A 251 -0.03 -23.52 6.85
C LYS A 251 -1.55 -23.58 6.97
N PRO A 252 -2.12 -24.58 7.67
CA PRO A 252 -3.54 -24.63 7.91
C PRO A 252 -3.99 -23.46 8.79
N LEU A 253 -5.16 -22.90 8.50
CA LEU A 253 -5.77 -21.82 9.28
C LEU A 253 -6.73 -22.33 10.36
N SER A 254 -7.09 -23.61 10.29
CA SER A 254 -8.14 -24.26 11.09
C SER A 254 -7.97 -24.18 12.61
N ALA A 255 -6.81 -23.75 13.14
CA ALA A 255 -6.60 -23.55 14.57
C ALA A 255 -7.03 -22.17 15.11
N LYS A 256 -7.39 -21.19 14.26
CA LYS A 256 -7.60 -19.79 14.70
C LYS A 256 -9.01 -19.20 14.49
N GLY A 257 -9.98 -19.98 14.00
CA GLY A 257 -11.38 -19.52 13.88
C GLY A 257 -11.61 -18.37 12.89
N VAL A 258 -10.71 -18.19 11.92
CA VAL A 258 -10.88 -17.19 10.85
C VAL A 258 -11.50 -17.87 9.64
N ASP A 259 -12.73 -17.47 9.31
CA ASP A 259 -13.44 -17.94 8.11
C ASP A 259 -12.93 -17.18 6.87
N LEU A 260 -12.19 -17.88 6.02
CA LEU A 260 -11.70 -17.34 4.75
C LEU A 260 -12.62 -17.61 3.56
N SER A 261 -13.82 -18.16 3.75
CA SER A 261 -14.76 -18.35 2.64
C SER A 261 -15.14 -17.03 1.95
N SER A 262 -15.09 -15.93 2.68
CA SER A 262 -15.38 -14.58 2.16
C SER A 262 -14.14 -13.91 1.54
N GLN A 263 -14.32 -13.39 0.32
CA GLN A 263 -13.34 -12.53 -0.35
C GLN A 263 -12.94 -11.32 0.52
N LEU A 264 -13.88 -10.73 1.25
CA LEU A 264 -13.61 -9.58 2.12
C LEU A 264 -12.60 -9.95 3.22
N THR A 265 -12.79 -11.11 3.85
CA THR A 265 -11.87 -11.59 4.89
C THR A 265 -10.47 -11.87 4.31
N LYS A 266 -10.40 -12.44 3.10
CA LYS A 266 -9.11 -12.64 2.39
C LYS A 266 -8.42 -11.29 2.13
N GLU A 267 -9.17 -10.29 1.65
CA GLU A 267 -8.66 -8.94 1.40
C GLU A 267 -8.12 -8.29 2.69
N GLU A 268 -8.87 -8.37 3.79
CA GLU A 268 -8.46 -7.84 5.10
C GLU A 268 -7.19 -8.51 5.64
N MET A 269 -7.07 -9.84 5.46
CA MET A 269 -5.88 -10.58 5.86
C MET A 269 -4.66 -10.19 5.04
N LEU A 270 -4.77 -10.12 3.71
CA LEU A 270 -3.66 -9.68 2.86
C LEU A 270 -3.24 -8.25 3.16
N ARG A 271 -4.21 -7.35 3.40
CA ARG A 271 -3.93 -5.98 3.82
C ARG A 271 -3.20 -5.95 5.16
N THR A 272 -3.62 -6.76 6.13
CA THR A 272 -2.92 -6.87 7.42
C THR A 272 -1.48 -7.34 7.26
N LEU A 273 -1.24 -8.31 6.37
CA LEU A 273 0.11 -8.80 6.06
C LEU A 273 0.96 -7.73 5.38
N LEU A 274 0.38 -6.99 4.43
CA LEU A 274 1.04 -5.87 3.77
C LEU A 274 1.46 -4.80 4.77
N LEU A 275 0.55 -4.40 5.69
CA LEU A 275 0.82 -3.40 6.73
C LEU A 275 1.93 -3.83 7.70
N ARG A 276 2.13 -5.13 7.93
CA ARG A 276 3.22 -5.66 8.75
C ARG A 276 4.57 -5.62 8.05
N SER A 277 4.60 -5.72 6.73
CA SER A 277 5.82 -5.67 5.92
C SER A 277 6.21 -4.24 5.49
N ALA A 278 5.39 -3.26 5.84
CA ALA A 278 5.31 -1.99 5.12
C ALA A 278 6.53 -1.06 5.27
N ASP A 279 7.36 -1.23 6.29
CA ASP A 279 8.61 -0.46 6.44
C ASP A 279 9.68 -0.83 5.41
N ASN A 280 9.62 -2.05 4.89
CA ASN A 280 10.60 -2.61 3.96
C ASN A 280 9.98 -2.95 2.60
N ALA A 281 8.67 -2.79 2.43
CA ALA A 281 7.97 -3.14 1.21
C ALA A 281 8.21 -2.12 0.09
N ASP A 282 8.49 -2.60 -1.12
CA ASP A 282 8.38 -1.79 -2.32
C ASP A 282 6.97 -1.95 -2.89
N PHE A 283 6.09 -1.00 -2.52
CA PHE A 283 4.71 -0.99 -2.97
C PHE A 283 4.55 -0.94 -4.50
N SER A 284 5.56 -0.51 -5.26
CA SER A 284 5.49 -0.48 -6.72
C SER A 284 5.51 -1.87 -7.36
N THR A 285 5.94 -2.87 -6.59
CA THR A 285 6.01 -4.28 -7.00
C THR A 285 4.77 -5.08 -6.58
N LEU A 286 3.86 -4.47 -5.80
CA LEU A 286 2.66 -5.12 -5.28
C LEU A 286 1.77 -5.61 -6.42
N LYS A 287 1.47 -6.90 -6.42
CA LYS A 287 0.50 -7.54 -7.32
C LYS A 287 -0.49 -8.33 -6.51
N VAL A 288 -1.76 -8.19 -6.86
CA VAL A 288 -2.85 -8.97 -6.28
C VAL A 288 -3.65 -9.59 -7.41
N SER A 289 -3.92 -10.89 -7.31
CA SER A 289 -4.63 -11.65 -8.34
C SER A 289 -5.63 -12.62 -7.73
N ASN A 290 -6.81 -12.68 -8.35
CA ASN A 290 -7.73 -13.80 -8.15
C ASN A 290 -7.18 -15.00 -8.92
N GLU A 291 -6.98 -16.12 -8.23
CA GLU A 291 -6.55 -17.40 -8.82
C GLU A 291 -7.63 -18.45 -8.58
N ASP A 292 -7.61 -19.55 -9.36
CA ASP A 292 -8.70 -20.53 -9.45
C ASP A 292 -9.21 -21.08 -8.10
N ASN A 293 -8.42 -21.00 -7.03
CA ASN A 293 -8.77 -21.47 -5.67
C ASN A 293 -8.35 -20.49 -4.56
N GLY A 294 -8.19 -19.19 -4.85
CA GLY A 294 -7.79 -18.25 -3.80
C GLY A 294 -7.43 -16.84 -4.24
N LEU A 295 -7.07 -16.02 -3.26
CA LEU A 295 -6.57 -14.67 -3.48
C LEU A 295 -5.07 -14.64 -3.20
N ALA A 296 -4.29 -14.18 -4.17
CA ALA A 296 -2.84 -14.13 -4.07
C ALA A 296 -2.31 -12.70 -4.01
N LEU A 297 -1.27 -12.49 -3.21
CA LEU A 297 -0.48 -11.28 -3.11
C LEU A 297 0.98 -11.62 -3.40
N SER A 298 1.65 -10.82 -4.22
CA SER A 298 3.10 -10.78 -4.26
C SER A 298 3.64 -9.37 -4.10
N ILE A 299 4.78 -9.27 -3.44
CA ILE A 299 5.47 -8.00 -3.20
C ILE A 299 6.95 -8.25 -2.94
N GLU A 300 7.77 -7.30 -3.33
CA GLU A 300 9.17 -7.25 -2.97
C GLU A 300 9.39 -6.49 -1.65
N THR A 301 10.26 -7.03 -0.81
CA THR A 301 10.65 -6.42 0.46
C THR A 301 12.16 -6.34 0.54
N PHE A 302 12.68 -5.17 0.90
CA PHE A 302 14.11 -4.96 1.06
C PHE A 302 14.57 -5.47 2.43
N ASP A 303 15.47 -6.45 2.44
CA ASP A 303 16.13 -6.87 3.66
C ASP A 303 17.32 -5.96 3.95
N GLU A 304 17.21 -5.17 5.02
CA GLU A 304 18.27 -4.27 5.44
C GLU A 304 19.56 -4.99 5.85
N SER A 305 19.50 -6.25 6.28
CA SER A 305 20.68 -7.00 6.73
C SER A 305 21.52 -7.47 5.54
N SER A 306 20.87 -8.13 4.58
CA SER A 306 21.54 -8.61 3.37
C SER A 306 21.70 -7.55 2.28
N LYS A 307 20.99 -6.42 2.37
CA LYS A 307 20.88 -5.38 1.32
C LYS A 307 20.36 -5.91 -0.01
N VAL A 308 19.50 -6.93 0.03
CA VAL A 308 18.89 -7.59 -1.12
C VAL A 308 17.37 -7.56 -1.01
N PHE A 309 16.70 -7.55 -2.16
CA PHE A 309 15.25 -7.71 -2.21
C PHE A 309 14.84 -9.18 -2.10
N ASN A 310 13.82 -9.42 -1.30
CA ASN A 310 13.11 -10.68 -1.22
C ASN A 310 11.79 -10.56 -1.95
N PHE A 311 11.52 -11.49 -2.86
CA PHE A 311 10.20 -11.75 -3.37
C PHE A 311 9.40 -12.54 -2.35
N SER A 312 8.23 -12.03 -1.97
CA SER A 312 7.26 -12.75 -1.16
C SER A 312 5.98 -12.97 -1.96
N TYR A 313 5.46 -14.19 -1.89
CA TYR A 313 4.17 -14.59 -2.43
C TYR A 313 3.34 -15.25 -1.33
N ILE A 314 2.11 -14.77 -1.17
CA ILE A 314 1.16 -15.28 -0.20
C ILE A 314 -0.15 -15.56 -0.94
N LYS A 315 -0.65 -16.79 -0.87
CA LYS A 315 -1.97 -17.16 -1.40
C LYS A 315 -2.85 -17.66 -0.27
N LEU A 316 -4.02 -17.04 -0.15
CA LEU A 316 -5.07 -17.42 0.77
C LEU A 316 -6.04 -18.38 0.07
N LEU A 317 -6.00 -19.65 0.49
CA LEU A 317 -7.01 -20.66 0.19
C LEU A 317 -8.14 -20.56 1.22
N ASP A 318 -9.16 -21.40 1.10
CA ASP A 318 -10.31 -21.39 2.02
C ASP A 318 -9.94 -21.91 3.42
N ASP A 319 -8.95 -22.79 3.52
CA ASP A 319 -8.53 -23.45 4.76
C ASP A 319 -7.03 -23.34 5.08
N ALA A 320 -6.24 -22.74 4.19
CA ALA A 320 -4.79 -22.63 4.34
C ALA A 320 -4.16 -21.36 3.74
N VAL A 321 -2.93 -21.07 4.17
CA VAL A 321 -2.07 -20.04 3.59
C VAL A 321 -0.86 -20.68 2.95
N VAL A 322 -0.68 -20.46 1.65
CA VAL A 322 0.54 -20.80 0.92
C VAL A 322 1.48 -19.60 1.01
N ASN A 323 2.72 -19.83 1.42
CA ASN A 323 3.76 -18.80 1.47
C ASN A 323 4.98 -19.29 0.70
N LEU A 324 5.52 -18.43 -0.16
CA LEU A 324 6.83 -18.55 -0.76
C LEU A 324 7.61 -17.26 -0.50
N THR A 325 8.82 -17.38 0.03
CA THR A 325 9.76 -16.27 0.12
C THR A 325 11.07 -16.70 -0.48
N THR A 326 11.69 -15.86 -1.32
CA THR A 326 13.01 -16.09 -1.89
C THR A 326 13.66 -14.77 -2.24
N PHE A 327 14.96 -14.75 -2.55
CA PHE A 327 15.55 -13.56 -3.16
C PHE A 327 14.89 -13.24 -4.50
N ASP A 328 14.60 -11.96 -4.74
CA ASP A 328 13.94 -11.48 -5.96
C ASP A 328 14.71 -11.91 -7.23
N PHE A 329 16.03 -11.74 -7.24
CA PHE A 329 16.85 -12.16 -8.38
C PHE A 329 16.73 -13.65 -8.70
N ALA A 330 16.56 -14.50 -7.69
CA ALA A 330 16.42 -15.92 -7.88
C ALA A 330 15.01 -16.27 -8.39
N TYR A 331 13.99 -15.61 -7.86
CA TYR A 331 12.63 -15.72 -8.38
C TYR A 331 12.56 -15.34 -9.87
N GLU A 332 13.11 -14.19 -10.25
CA GLU A 332 13.05 -13.75 -11.65
C GLU A 332 13.87 -14.65 -12.58
N ALA A 333 15.05 -15.12 -12.15
CA ALA A 333 15.85 -16.07 -12.94
C ALA A 333 15.15 -17.44 -13.13
N GLN A 334 14.39 -17.90 -12.12
CA GLN A 334 13.78 -19.23 -12.09
C GLN A 334 12.25 -19.16 -11.97
N LYS A 335 11.63 -18.15 -12.58
CA LYS A 335 10.20 -17.84 -12.41
C LYS A 335 9.28 -19.00 -12.76
N LYS A 336 9.59 -19.72 -13.85
CA LYS A 336 8.82 -20.88 -14.29
C LYS A 336 8.86 -22.01 -13.26
N TYR A 337 10.01 -22.25 -12.65
CA TYR A 337 10.21 -23.26 -11.62
C TYR A 337 9.36 -22.95 -10.38
N PHE A 338 9.47 -21.73 -9.83
CA PHE A 338 8.68 -21.35 -8.65
C PHE A 338 7.17 -21.34 -8.93
N LYS A 339 6.74 -20.88 -10.12
CA LYS A 339 5.32 -20.96 -10.52
C LYS A 339 4.81 -22.40 -10.59
N LYS A 340 5.63 -23.34 -11.07
CA LYS A 340 5.26 -24.76 -11.10
C LYS A 340 4.99 -25.29 -9.68
N ILE A 341 5.83 -24.95 -8.71
CA ILE A 341 5.62 -25.32 -7.30
C ILE A 341 4.32 -24.69 -6.76
N LEU A 342 4.13 -23.38 -6.93
CA LEU A 342 2.95 -22.66 -6.46
C LEU A 342 1.64 -23.23 -7.07
N ASN A 343 1.67 -23.61 -8.34
CA ASN A 343 0.52 -24.19 -9.04
C ASN A 343 0.31 -25.68 -8.72
N SER A 344 1.25 -26.34 -8.06
CA SER A 344 1.14 -27.76 -7.69
C SER A 344 0.41 -27.99 -6.36
N VAL A 345 0.11 -26.93 -5.62
CA VAL A 345 -0.64 -27.02 -4.36
C VAL A 345 -2.06 -27.50 -4.66
N LYS A 346 -2.41 -28.65 -4.09
CA LYS A 346 -3.73 -29.28 -4.19
C LYS A 346 -4.44 -29.32 -2.85
#